data_AF-A0A4Z0MKQ8-F1
#
_entry.id   AF-A0A4Z0MKQ8-F1
#
_cell.length_a   1.000
_cell.length_b   1.000
_cell.length_c   1.000
_cell.angle_alpha   90.00
_cell.angle_beta   90.00
_cell.angle_gamma   90.00
#
_symmetry.space_group_name_H-M   'P 1'
#
loop_
_entity.id
_entity.type
_entity.pdbx_description
1 polymer ?
#
loop_
_entity_poly.entity_id
_entity_poly.type
_entity_poly.pdbx_seq_one_letter_code
_entity_poly.pdbx_strand_id
1 'polypeptide(L)'
;MITRSALLVLLTGLLLSGCGHSLPDFPDFDSNTWRHDPYGCENKRQALLPILEKHRDELFGARISAIDDLLGHPDEEELSEQSEKVYLYYITKGPQCVTGHPRANGPRLILRFGATGALTEALFPIVTPR
;
A
#
# COMPACT_ATOMS: atom_id res chain seq x y z
N MET A 1 37.59 -32.71 5.83
CA MET A 1 37.90 -32.10 4.53
C MET A 1 36.60 -31.54 3.97
N ILE A 2 36.26 -30.30 4.31
CA ILE A 2 35.10 -29.62 3.73
C ILE A 2 35.48 -29.33 2.28
N THR A 3 34.84 -30.04 1.34
CA THR A 3 35.11 -29.91 -0.08
C THR A 3 34.76 -28.50 -0.54
N ARG A 4 35.57 -27.91 -1.42
CA ARG A 4 35.34 -26.56 -1.98
C ARG A 4 33.91 -26.38 -2.52
N SER A 5 33.31 -27.46 -3.02
CA SER A 5 31.92 -27.50 -3.46
C SER A 5 30.90 -27.29 -2.33
N ALA A 6 31.15 -27.83 -1.13
CA ALA A 6 30.29 -27.60 0.02
C ALA A 6 30.36 -26.14 0.52
N LEU A 7 31.54 -25.51 0.43
CA LEU A 7 31.72 -24.10 0.75
C LEU A 7 31.01 -23.19 -0.26
N LEU A 8 31.06 -23.54 -1.55
CA LEU A 8 30.34 -22.84 -2.62
C LEU A 8 28.83 -22.92 -2.44
N VAL A 9 28.28 -24.10 -2.15
CA VAL A 9 26.83 -24.28 -1.90
C VAL A 9 26.37 -23.49 -0.67
N LEU A 10 27.19 -23.45 0.39
CA LEU A 10 26.87 -22.67 1.60
C LEU A 10 26.89 -21.15 1.33
N LEU A 11 27.82 -20.68 0.49
CA LEU A 11 27.94 -19.27 0.12
C LEU A 11 26.78 -18.82 -0.79
N THR A 12 26.34 -19.68 -1.72
CA THR A 12 25.19 -19.38 -2.59
C THR A 12 23.87 -19.36 -1.83
N GLY A 13 23.71 -20.21 -0.80
CA GLY A 13 22.52 -20.22 0.05
C GLY A 13 22.33 -18.96 0.88
N LEU A 14 23.42 -18.30 1.30
CA LEU A 14 23.37 -17.09 2.12
C LEU A 14 22.97 -15.83 1.35
N LEU A 15 23.08 -15.83 0.01
CA LEU A 15 22.79 -14.66 -0.82
C LEU A 15 21.28 -14.48 -1.13
N LEU A 16 20.44 -15.45 -0.76
CA LEU A 16 19.01 -15.45 -1.07
C LEU A 16 18.12 -15.02 0.10
N SER A 17 18.69 -14.76 1.29
CA SER A 17 17.92 -14.20 2.41
C SER A 17 17.70 -12.69 2.22
N GLY A 18 16.73 -12.32 1.38
CA GLY A 18 16.26 -10.95 1.29
C GLY A 18 15.37 -10.60 2.48
N CYS A 19 15.66 -9.47 3.15
CA CYS A 19 14.77 -8.90 4.17
C CYS A 19 13.54 -8.28 3.48
N GLY A 20 12.52 -9.09 3.24
CA GLY A 20 11.16 -8.64 2.90
C GLY A 20 10.32 -8.64 4.17
N HIS A 21 9.76 -7.49 4.55
CA HIS A 21 8.70 -7.46 5.56
C HIS A 21 7.41 -7.91 4.88
N SER A 22 6.96 -9.13 5.18
CA SER A 22 5.65 -9.61 4.74
C SER A 22 4.57 -8.95 5.59
N LEU A 23 3.54 -8.41 4.96
CA LEU A 23 2.36 -7.94 5.68
C LEU A 23 1.67 -9.16 6.34
N PRO A 24 1.26 -9.08 7.60
CA PRO A 24 0.32 -10.05 8.15
C PRO A 24 -1.04 -9.95 7.45
N ASP A 25 -1.84 -11.01 7.54
CA ASP A 25 -3.23 -10.97 7.10
C ASP A 25 -4.06 -10.07 8.04
N PHE A 26 -4.96 -9.28 7.46
CA PHE A 26 -5.92 -8.45 8.21
C PHE A 26 -7.33 -9.04 8.06
N PRO A 27 -7.72 -10.02 8.89
CA PRO A 27 -8.99 -10.75 8.72
C PRO A 27 -10.23 -9.87 8.92
N ASP A 28 -10.09 -8.74 9.62
CA ASP A 28 -11.15 -7.75 9.80
C ASP A 28 -11.23 -6.73 8.64
N PHE A 29 -10.26 -6.71 7.71
CA PHE A 29 -10.24 -5.82 6.56
C PHE A 29 -10.71 -6.52 5.27
N ASP A 30 -11.80 -6.04 4.68
CA ASP A 30 -12.31 -6.56 3.41
C ASP A 30 -11.57 -5.93 2.21
N SER A 31 -10.39 -6.49 1.92
CA SER A 31 -9.59 -6.14 0.73
C SER A 31 -10.35 -6.29 -0.59
N ASN A 32 -11.30 -7.21 -0.67
CA ASN A 32 -12.05 -7.42 -1.89
C ASN A 32 -12.98 -6.24 -2.16
N THR A 33 -13.74 -5.83 -1.14
CA THR A 33 -14.61 -4.65 -1.20
C THR A 33 -13.83 -3.37 -1.47
N TRP A 34 -12.65 -3.19 -0.85
CA TRP A 34 -11.79 -2.04 -1.11
C TRP A 34 -11.35 -1.94 -2.58
N ARG A 35 -10.87 -3.06 -3.14
CA ARG A 35 -10.37 -3.15 -4.52
C ARG A 35 -11.46 -2.97 -5.57
N HIS A 36 -12.71 -3.33 -5.24
CA HIS A 36 -13.88 -3.14 -6.11
C HIS A 36 -14.52 -1.76 -6.02
N ASP A 37 -13.91 -0.80 -5.32
CA ASP A 37 -14.35 0.59 -5.25
C ASP A 37 -13.25 1.55 -5.79
N PRO A 38 -12.86 1.43 -7.08
CA PRO A 38 -11.85 2.31 -7.67
C PRO A 38 -12.29 3.77 -7.56
N TYR A 39 -11.35 4.66 -7.24
CA TYR A 39 -11.61 6.09 -7.00
C TYR A 39 -12.59 6.39 -5.83
N GLY A 40 -12.94 5.40 -5.01
CA GLY A 40 -13.84 5.56 -3.86
C GLY A 40 -15.27 5.99 -4.25
N CYS A 41 -15.70 5.71 -5.48
CA CYS A 41 -16.93 6.23 -6.07
C CYS A 41 -18.21 5.63 -5.50
N GLU A 42 -18.12 4.47 -4.86
CA GLU A 42 -19.22 3.81 -4.15
C GLU A 42 -19.21 4.09 -2.64
N ASN A 43 -18.25 4.88 -2.14
CA ASN A 43 -18.04 5.18 -0.71
C ASN A 43 -17.82 3.93 0.17
N LYS A 44 -17.45 2.78 -0.40
CA LYS A 44 -17.21 1.56 0.36
C LYS A 44 -15.92 1.66 1.17
N ARG A 45 -14.90 2.33 0.61
CA ARG A 45 -13.61 2.57 1.30
C ARG A 45 -13.75 3.37 2.58
N GLN A 46 -14.72 4.30 2.66
CA GLN A 46 -14.97 5.09 3.87
C GLN A 46 -15.30 4.20 5.09
N ALA A 47 -16.07 3.14 4.91
CA ALA A 47 -16.41 2.22 6.00
C ALA A 47 -15.22 1.34 6.44
N LEU A 48 -14.28 1.07 5.53
CA LEU A 48 -13.11 0.24 5.78
C LEU A 48 -11.91 1.03 6.31
N LEU A 49 -11.88 2.35 6.11
CA LEU A 49 -10.76 3.21 6.50
C LEU A 49 -10.40 3.10 7.99
N PRO A 50 -11.34 3.10 8.96
CA PRO A 50 -10.98 2.95 10.38
C PRO A 50 -10.36 1.59 10.71
N ILE A 51 -10.74 0.54 9.98
CA ILE A 51 -10.16 -0.80 10.15
C ILE A 51 -8.72 -0.80 9.63
N LEU A 52 -8.49 -0.21 8.45
CA LEU A 52 -7.14 -0.06 7.91
C LEU A 52 -6.25 0.81 8.80
N GLU A 53 -6.80 1.88 9.37
CA GLU A 53 -6.07 2.78 10.27
C GLU A 53 -5.68 2.11 11.59
N LYS A 54 -6.52 1.21 12.11
CA LYS A 54 -6.20 0.38 13.27
C LYS A 54 -4.93 -0.46 13.04
N HIS A 55 -4.66 -0.87 11.80
CA HIS A 55 -3.47 -1.65 11.41
C HIS A 55 -2.33 -0.79 10.85
N ARG A 56 -2.34 0.52 11.11
CA ARG A 56 -1.34 1.47 10.61
C ARG A 56 0.10 1.02 10.87
N ASP A 57 0.36 0.51 12.06
CA ASP A 57 1.71 0.15 12.49
C ASP A 57 2.21 -1.08 11.73
N GLU A 58 1.32 -2.04 11.43
CA GLU A 58 1.61 -3.21 10.61
C GLU A 58 1.84 -2.87 9.12
N LEU A 59 1.31 -1.74 8.63
CA LEU A 59 1.57 -1.25 7.28
C LEU A 59 3.00 -0.70 7.13
N PHE A 60 3.62 -0.21 8.20
CA PHE A 60 4.94 0.41 8.12
C PHE A 60 6.01 -0.59 7.67
N GLY A 61 6.84 -0.20 6.70
CA GLY A 61 7.87 -1.07 6.13
C GLY A 61 7.36 -2.12 5.15
N ALA A 62 6.04 -2.22 4.93
CA ALA A 62 5.44 -3.06 3.91
C ALA A 62 6.03 -2.76 2.52
N ARG A 63 6.28 -3.82 1.74
CA ARG A 63 6.66 -3.66 0.33
C ARG A 63 5.45 -3.22 -0.49
N ILE A 64 5.70 -2.42 -1.53
CA ILE A 64 4.67 -2.02 -2.52
C ILE A 64 3.83 -3.21 -2.98
N SER A 65 4.45 -4.36 -3.29
CA SER A 65 3.72 -5.55 -3.73
C SER A 65 2.70 -6.06 -2.70
N ALA A 66 3.04 -6.00 -1.41
CA ALA A 66 2.12 -6.41 -0.35
C ALA A 66 0.97 -5.40 -0.17
N ILE A 67 1.24 -4.10 -0.39
CA ILE A 67 0.19 -3.07 -0.44
C ILE A 67 -0.70 -3.27 -1.67
N ASP A 68 -0.14 -3.59 -2.84
CA ASP A 68 -0.91 -3.89 -4.05
C ASP A 68 -1.80 -5.13 -3.85
N ASP A 69 -1.30 -6.16 -3.16
CA ASP A 69 -2.09 -7.34 -2.83
C ASP A 69 -3.28 -6.99 -1.90
N LEU A 70 -3.04 -6.14 -0.89
CA LEU A 70 -4.04 -5.73 0.11
C LEU A 70 -5.08 -4.73 -0.45
N LEU A 71 -4.62 -3.65 -1.09
CA LEU A 71 -5.42 -2.48 -1.46
C LEU A 71 -5.68 -2.39 -2.97
N GLY A 72 -4.98 -3.18 -3.77
CA GLY A 72 -5.00 -3.05 -5.23
C GLY A 72 -4.22 -1.84 -5.73
N HIS A 73 -4.30 -1.63 -7.04
CA HIS A 73 -3.69 -0.49 -7.71
C HIS A 73 -4.21 0.83 -7.12
N PRO A 74 -3.34 1.83 -6.86
CA PRO A 74 -3.77 3.15 -6.42
C PRO A 74 -4.63 3.84 -7.47
N ASP A 75 -5.42 4.82 -7.02
CA ASP A 75 -6.20 5.64 -7.94
C ASP A 75 -5.31 6.66 -8.67
N GLU A 76 -4.27 7.15 -7.98
CA GLU A 76 -3.21 7.98 -8.56
C GLU A 76 -1.84 7.55 -8.04
N GLU A 77 -0.85 7.58 -8.92
CA GLU A 77 0.55 7.31 -8.62
C GLU A 77 1.38 8.54 -8.98
N GLU A 78 2.18 9.02 -8.01
CA GLU A 78 3.08 10.15 -8.17
C GLU A 78 4.51 9.76 -7.79
N LEU A 79 5.45 10.49 -8.39
CA LEU A 79 6.85 10.50 -7.95
C LEU A 79 7.10 11.83 -7.24
N SER A 80 7.55 11.79 -5.99
CA SER A 80 7.97 12.99 -5.28
C SER A 80 9.32 13.49 -5.81
N GLU A 81 9.64 14.75 -5.51
CA GLU A 81 10.94 15.38 -5.80
C GLU A 81 12.15 14.57 -5.28
N GLN A 82 11.94 13.67 -4.30
CA GLN A 82 12.97 12.82 -3.71
C GLN A 82 13.00 11.41 -4.28
N SER A 83 12.36 11.17 -5.43
CA SER A 83 12.16 9.84 -6.02
C SER A 83 11.37 8.88 -5.11
N GLU A 84 10.54 9.41 -4.21
CA GLU A 84 9.62 8.58 -3.44
C GLU A 84 8.40 8.28 -4.29
N LYS A 85 7.93 7.04 -4.21
CA LYS A 85 6.66 6.66 -4.82
C LYS A 85 5.53 7.08 -3.89
N VAL A 86 4.49 7.72 -4.42
CA VAL A 86 3.33 8.13 -3.65
C VAL A 86 2.08 7.51 -4.25
N TYR A 87 1.39 6.69 -3.48
CA TYR A 87 0.08 6.14 -3.84
C TYR A 87 -1.02 6.95 -3.19
N LEU A 88 -2.05 7.28 -3.97
CA LEU A 88 -3.25 7.92 -3.46
C LEU A 88 -4.47 7.03 -3.70
N TYR A 89 -5.28 6.88 -2.66
CA TYR A 89 -6.59 6.24 -2.72
C TYR A 89 -7.65 7.24 -2.23
N TYR A 90 -8.59 7.59 -3.09
CA TYR A 90 -9.76 8.37 -2.72
C TYR A 90 -10.67 7.55 -1.80
N ILE A 91 -11.16 8.18 -0.74
CA ILE A 91 -11.99 7.52 0.29
C ILE A 91 -13.48 7.76 0.07
N THR A 92 -13.83 8.94 -0.45
CA THR A 92 -15.21 9.35 -0.66
C THR A 92 -15.43 9.78 -2.10
N LYS A 93 -16.65 9.56 -2.59
CA LYS A 93 -17.10 10.00 -3.91
C LYS A 93 -16.88 11.51 -4.10
N GLY A 94 -16.37 11.87 -5.27
CA GLY A 94 -16.13 13.27 -5.63
C GLY A 94 -15.95 13.45 -7.15
N PRO A 95 -15.39 14.60 -7.58
CA PRO A 95 -15.12 14.88 -8.99
C PRO A 95 -14.33 13.80 -9.71
N GLN A 96 -13.46 13.06 -9.02
CA GLN A 96 -12.65 11.97 -9.60
C GLN A 96 -13.48 10.81 -10.18
N CYS A 97 -14.78 10.76 -9.88
CA CYS A 97 -15.68 9.70 -10.33
C CYS A 97 -16.30 9.94 -11.71
N VAL A 98 -16.05 11.08 -12.34
CA VAL A 98 -16.50 11.35 -13.71
C VAL A 98 -15.46 10.86 -14.73
N THR A 99 -15.88 10.71 -15.98
CA THR A 99 -14.99 10.34 -17.08
C THR A 99 -13.78 11.26 -17.15
N GLY A 100 -12.59 10.66 -17.28
CA GLY A 100 -11.32 11.39 -17.29
C GLY A 100 -10.70 11.59 -15.91
N HIS A 101 -11.37 11.11 -14.85
CA HIS A 101 -10.86 11.07 -13.47
C HIS A 101 -10.12 12.35 -13.05
N PRO A 102 -10.78 13.52 -13.14
CA PRO A 102 -10.14 14.77 -12.77
C PRO A 102 -9.77 14.71 -11.29
N ARG A 103 -8.53 15.09 -10.99
CA ARG A 103 -8.01 15.07 -9.63
C ARG A 103 -8.92 15.87 -8.69
N ALA A 104 -9.27 15.26 -7.56
CA ALA A 104 -10.11 15.87 -6.55
C ALA A 104 -9.32 16.25 -5.29
N ASN A 105 -9.77 17.31 -4.60
CA ASN A 105 -9.19 17.76 -3.33
C ASN A 105 -9.89 17.14 -2.11
N GLY A 106 -10.49 15.95 -2.27
CA GLY A 106 -11.26 15.27 -1.23
C GLY A 106 -10.42 14.40 -0.28
N PRO A 107 -11.06 13.77 0.72
CA PRO A 107 -10.44 12.79 1.60
C PRO A 107 -9.73 11.67 0.82
N ARG A 108 -8.44 11.51 1.08
CA ARG A 108 -7.58 10.54 0.40
C ARG A 108 -6.57 9.92 1.37
N LEU A 109 -6.41 8.61 1.30
CA LEU A 109 -5.29 7.90 1.92
C LEU A 109 -4.06 8.14 1.04
N ILE A 110 -2.97 8.59 1.65
CA ILE A 110 -1.69 8.80 0.96
C ILE A 110 -0.67 7.86 1.56
N LEU A 111 -0.05 7.03 0.73
CA LEU A 111 1.00 6.10 1.12
C LEU A 111 2.30 6.52 0.44
N ARG A 112 3.34 6.80 1.21
CA ARG A 112 4.68 7.13 0.70
C ARG A 112 5.61 5.95 0.84
N PHE A 113 6.34 5.67 -0.23
CA PHE A 113 7.35 4.62 -0.25
C PHE A 113 8.72 5.23 -0.49
N GLY A 114 9.67 4.85 0.36
CA GLY A 114 11.07 5.22 0.17
C GLY A 114 11.67 4.56 -1.08
N ALA A 115 12.93 4.90 -1.39
CA ALA A 115 13.64 4.41 -2.57
C ALA A 115 13.74 2.86 -2.69
N THR A 116 13.55 2.13 -1.59
CA THR A 116 13.56 0.65 -1.56
C THR A 116 12.18 0.04 -1.83
N GLY A 117 11.15 0.85 -2.04
CA GLY A 117 9.76 0.41 -2.21
C GLY A 117 9.12 -0.09 -0.92
N ALA A 118 9.64 0.32 0.24
CA ALA A 118 9.05 0.07 1.56
C ALA A 118 8.22 1.29 1.99
N LEU A 119 7.06 1.05 2.60
CA LEU A 119 6.19 2.10 3.12
C LEU A 119 6.87 2.85 4.27
N THR A 120 7.03 4.16 4.13
CA THR A 120 7.67 5.03 5.13
C THR A 120 6.66 5.93 5.83
N GLU A 121 5.54 6.24 5.18
CA GLU A 121 4.49 7.08 5.76
C GLU A 121 3.11 6.68 5.22
N ALA A 122 2.11 6.65 6.11
CA ALA A 122 0.71 6.52 5.74
C ALA A 122 -0.08 7.69 6.34
N LEU A 123 -0.65 8.55 5.49
CA LEU A 123 -1.48 9.67 5.89
C LEU A 123 -2.95 9.31 5.69
N PHE A 124 -3.66 9.14 6.80
CA PHE A 124 -5.09 8.84 6.80
C PHE A 124 -5.87 10.16 6.87
N PRO A 125 -6.91 10.35 6.03
CA PRO A 125 -7.68 11.56 6.04
C PRO A 125 -8.69 11.56 7.19
N ILE A 126 -9.03 12.74 7.70
CA ILE A 126 -10.17 12.90 8.59
C ILE A 126 -11.44 12.87 7.72
N VAL A 127 -12.30 11.87 7.94
CA VAL A 127 -13.59 11.76 7.25
C VAL A 127 -14.71 12.08 8.21
N THR A 128 -15.37 13.22 8.02
CA THR A 128 -16.55 13.57 8.81
C THR A 128 -17.76 12.80 8.27
N PRO A 129 -18.45 11.98 9.09
CA PRO A 129 -19.71 11.36 8.67
C PRO A 129 -20.72 12.48 8.36
N ARG A 130 -21.30 12.45 7.16
CA ARG A 130 -22.34 13.38 6.72
C ARG A 130 -23.71 12.72 6.84
#